data_AF-A0A0V0PZD4-F1
#
_entry.id   AF-A0A0V0PZD4-F1
#
_cell.length_a   1.000
_cell.length_b   1.000
_cell.length_c   1.000
_cell.angle_alpha   90.00
_cell.angle_beta   90.00
_cell.angle_gamma   90.00
#
_symmetry.space_group_name_H-M   'P 1'
#
loop_
_entity.id
_entity.type
_entity.pdbx_description
1 polymer ?
#
loop_
_entity_poly.entity_id
_entity_poly.type
_entity_poly.pdbx_seq_one_letter_code
_entity_poly.pdbx_strand_id
1 'polypeptide(L)'
;MDDFTLARIVHVVAVLFWIGGVAFVTTVLIPAIAAAFPAAERLHFFHRIEGRFAPQARLWVLLAGASGLWMVWRGDMWHRFTEAGFWWMHAMLAVWLVFAALLCVVEPLFLHRRMQQSREPGRDFARLARMHRILLALSVVAAIGAVGGSHGLF
;
A
#
# COMPACT_ATOMS: atom_id res chain seq x y z
N MET A 1 -9.75 -27.30 8.09
CA MET A 1 -9.72 -25.86 7.80
C MET A 1 -9.76 -25.76 6.29
N ASP A 2 -10.76 -25.09 5.72
CA ASP A 2 -10.83 -24.98 4.26
C ASP A 2 -9.69 -24.06 3.75
N ASP A 3 -9.19 -24.36 2.56
CA ASP A 3 -8.09 -23.66 1.89
C ASP A 3 -8.41 -22.17 1.64
N PHE A 4 -9.68 -21.85 1.40
CA PHE A 4 -10.21 -20.50 1.26
C PHE A 4 -10.16 -19.68 2.55
N THR A 5 -10.53 -20.27 3.68
CA THR A 5 -10.44 -19.65 5.01
C THR A 5 -8.99 -19.37 5.35
N LEU A 6 -8.07 -20.30 5.07
CA LEU A 6 -6.64 -20.06 5.28
C LEU A 6 -6.13 -18.91 4.41
N ALA A 7 -6.46 -18.89 3.12
CA ALA A 7 -6.08 -17.80 2.23
C ALA A 7 -6.64 -16.45 2.71
N ARG A 8 -7.87 -16.41 3.21
CA ARG A 8 -8.49 -15.21 3.79
C ARG A 8 -7.76 -14.74 5.05
N ILE A 9 -7.37 -15.64 5.93
CA ILE A 9 -6.58 -15.31 7.14
C ILE A 9 -5.27 -14.65 6.71
N VAL A 10 -4.53 -15.26 5.77
CA VAL A 10 -3.28 -14.69 5.25
C VAL A 10 -3.54 -13.32 4.63
N HIS A 11 -4.60 -13.18 3.83
CA HIS A 11 -4.94 -11.93 3.18
C HIS A 11 -5.21 -10.80 4.17
N VAL A 12 -6.05 -11.05 5.18
CA VAL A 12 -6.43 -10.04 6.18
C VAL A 12 -5.22 -9.63 7.03
N VAL A 13 -4.40 -10.60 7.46
CA VAL A 13 -3.16 -10.31 8.21
C VAL A 13 -2.19 -9.49 7.37
N ALA A 14 -2.02 -9.85 6.09
CA ALA A 14 -1.15 -9.11 5.18
C ALA A 14 -1.63 -7.67 4.96
N VAL A 15 -2.94 -7.47 4.74
CA VAL A 15 -3.55 -6.14 4.61
C VAL A 15 -3.39 -5.32 5.90
N LEU A 16 -3.55 -5.93 7.07
CA LEU A 16 -3.38 -5.27 8.37
C LEU A 16 -1.96 -4.69 8.51
N PHE A 17 -0.92 -5.49 8.28
CA PHE A 17 0.46 -5.02 8.42
C PHE A 17 0.87 -4.06 7.31
N TRP A 18 0.40 -4.29 6.08
CA TRP A 18 0.69 -3.42 4.95
C TRP A 18 0.01 -2.05 5.11
N ILE A 19 -1.32 -1.99 5.17
CA ILE A 19 -2.06 -0.72 5.22
C ILE A 19 -1.89 -0.03 6.58
N GLY A 20 -1.79 -0.79 7.67
CA GLY A 20 -1.45 -0.25 8.98
C GLY A 20 -0.06 0.41 8.99
N GLY A 21 0.93 -0.21 8.35
CA GLY A 21 2.26 0.39 8.15
C GLY A 21 2.21 1.67 7.32
N VAL A 22 1.46 1.67 6.21
CA VAL A 22 1.25 2.87 5.38
C VAL A 22 0.59 3.99 6.19
N ALA A 23 -0.42 3.66 7.02
CA ALA A 23 -1.08 4.62 7.89
C ALA A 23 -0.08 5.25 8.86
N PHE A 24 0.71 4.44 9.56
CA PHE A 24 1.76 4.92 10.47
C PHE A 24 2.77 5.83 9.77
N VAL A 25 3.27 5.42 8.60
CA VAL A 25 4.23 6.23 7.83
C VAL A 25 3.62 7.59 7.46
N THR A 26 2.36 7.60 7.05
CA THR A 26 1.66 8.79 6.55
C THR A 26 1.29 9.76 7.65
N THR A 27 0.77 9.26 8.77
CA THR A 27 0.15 10.09 9.82
C THR A 27 1.08 10.38 10.99
N VAL A 28 2.12 9.56 11.19
CA VAL A 28 3.06 9.72 12.30
C VAL A 28 4.46 10.03 11.81
N LEU A 29 5.05 9.14 10.99
CA LEU A 29 6.46 9.25 10.64
C LEU A 29 6.77 10.50 9.81
N ILE A 30 6.02 10.72 8.73
CA ILE A 30 6.22 11.86 7.82
C ILE A 30 6.03 13.19 8.57
N PRO A 31 4.95 13.41 9.34
CA PRO A 31 4.80 14.62 10.16
C PRO A 31 5.90 14.78 11.20
N ALA A 32 6.32 13.71 11.88
CA ALA A 32 7.39 13.76 12.87
C ALA A 32 8.72 14.21 12.24
N ILE A 33 9.09 13.66 11.07
CA ILE A 33 10.28 14.09 10.32
C ILE A 33 10.15 15.55 9.88
N ALA A 34 8.97 15.96 9.42
CA ALA A 34 8.73 17.34 8.99
C ALA A 34 8.91 18.34 10.14
N ALA A 35 8.49 17.99 11.35
CA ALA A 35 8.64 18.82 12.53
C ALA A 35 10.07 18.82 13.09
N ALA A 36 10.76 17.68 13.05
CA ALA A 36 12.07 17.50 13.69
C ALA A 36 13.25 18.01 12.86
N PHE A 37 13.15 18.01 11.52
CA PHE A 37 14.31 18.26 10.65
C PHE A 37 14.10 19.44 9.67
N PRO A 38 15.17 20.19 9.35
CA PRO A 38 15.17 21.16 8.25
C PRO A 38 14.84 20.51 6.91
N ALA A 39 14.26 21.27 5.97
CA ALA A 39 13.77 20.75 4.69
C ALA A 39 14.83 20.00 3.86
N ALA A 40 16.10 20.39 3.97
CA ALA A 40 17.23 19.74 3.28
C ALA A 40 17.52 18.32 3.80
N GLU A 41 17.19 18.01 5.06
CA GLU A 41 17.58 16.76 5.72
C GLU A 41 16.44 15.74 5.80
N ARG A 42 15.17 16.19 5.73
CA ARG A 42 13.97 15.35 5.89
C ARG A 42 13.98 14.11 5.00
N LEU A 43 14.36 14.26 3.73
CA LEU A 43 14.36 13.16 2.76
C LEU A 43 15.40 12.10 3.10
N HIS A 44 16.59 12.52 3.55
CA HIS A 44 17.65 11.62 3.99
C HIS A 44 17.24 10.81 5.22
N PHE A 45 16.65 11.47 6.23
CA PHE A 45 16.16 10.78 7.43
C PHE A 45 15.02 9.80 7.13
N PHE A 46 14.09 10.18 6.25
CA PHE A 46 13.03 9.28 5.79
C PHE A 46 13.64 8.02 5.15
N HIS A 47 14.59 8.20 4.23
CA HIS A 47 15.20 7.09 3.51
C HIS A 47 15.90 6.07 4.42
N ARG A 48 16.56 6.55 5.49
CA ARG A 48 17.21 5.68 6.47
C ARG A 48 16.23 4.75 7.20
N ILE A 49 15.00 5.21 7.42
CA ILE A 49 13.93 4.42 8.04
C ILE A 49 13.25 3.53 6.99
N GLU A 50 12.96 4.10 5.83
CA GLU A 50 12.37 3.41 4.68
C GLU A 50 13.17 2.16 4.30
N GLY A 51 14.50 2.21 4.28
CA GLY A 51 15.34 1.07 3.89
C GLY A 51 15.13 -0.20 4.73
N ARG A 52 14.64 -0.08 5.97
CA ARG A 52 14.22 -1.23 6.80
C ARG A 52 12.75 -1.59 6.65
N PHE A 53 11.91 -0.60 6.38
CA PHE A 53 10.47 -0.78 6.24
C PHE A 53 10.07 -1.38 4.89
N ALA A 54 10.75 -0.99 3.81
CA ALA A 54 10.37 -1.36 2.45
C ALA A 54 10.39 -2.88 2.19
N PRO A 55 11.39 -3.67 2.64
CA PRO A 55 11.33 -5.13 2.51
C PRO A 55 10.14 -5.77 3.23
N GLN A 56 9.76 -5.24 4.40
CA GLN A 56 8.59 -5.71 5.15
C GLN A 56 7.30 -5.36 4.40
N ALA A 57 7.16 -4.10 3.97
CA ALA A 57 6.01 -3.66 3.19
C ALA A 57 5.84 -4.49 1.90
N ARG A 58 6.95 -4.79 1.21
CA ARG A 58 6.97 -5.61 0.00
C ARG A 58 6.50 -7.04 0.27
N LEU A 59 6.96 -7.67 1.35
CA LEU A 59 6.48 -8.99 1.77
C LEU A 59 4.96 -8.99 1.95
N TRP A 60 4.43 -8.03 2.71
CA TRP A 60 3.00 -7.98 3.00
C TRP A 60 2.15 -7.68 1.75
N VAL A 61 2.61 -6.79 0.86
CA VAL A 61 1.94 -6.52 -0.43
C VAL A 61 1.88 -7.78 -1.30
N LEU A 62 2.98 -8.55 -1.37
CA LEU A 62 3.03 -9.78 -2.14
C LEU A 62 2.13 -10.86 -1.53
N LEU A 63 2.11 -11.01 -0.21
CA LEU A 63 1.23 -11.96 0.46
C LEU A 63 -0.25 -11.58 0.27
N ALA A 64 -0.60 -10.29 0.36
CA ALA A 64 -1.96 -9.81 0.10
C ALA A 64 -2.37 -10.10 -1.35
N GLY A 65 -1.49 -9.84 -2.32
CA GLY A 65 -1.72 -10.13 -3.73
C GLY A 65 -1.89 -11.62 -4.01
N ALA A 66 -0.95 -12.44 -3.55
CA ALA A 66 -0.97 -13.88 -3.76
C ALA A 66 -2.22 -14.54 -3.18
N SER A 67 -2.56 -14.21 -1.92
CA SER A 67 -3.77 -14.73 -1.27
C SER A 67 -5.05 -14.21 -1.92
N GLY A 68 -5.11 -12.93 -2.30
CA GLY A 68 -6.26 -12.31 -2.95
C GLY A 68 -6.54 -12.90 -4.33
N LEU A 69 -5.52 -12.98 -5.19
CA LEU A 69 -5.63 -13.58 -6.51
C LEU A 69 -5.97 -15.06 -6.44
N TRP A 70 -5.40 -15.79 -5.48
CA TRP A 70 -5.74 -17.19 -5.25
C TRP A 70 -7.20 -17.35 -4.85
N MET A 71 -7.76 -16.50 -3.97
CA MET A 71 -9.17 -16.55 -3.60
C MET A 71 -10.09 -16.24 -4.79
N VAL A 72 -9.73 -15.27 -5.62
CA VAL A 72 -10.50 -14.93 -6.84
C VAL A 72 -10.53 -16.12 -7.80
N TRP A 73 -9.39 -16.77 -8.03
CA TRP A 73 -9.30 -17.94 -8.89
C TRP A 73 -10.04 -19.15 -8.30
N ARG A 74 -9.82 -19.46 -7.02
CA ARG A 74 -10.42 -20.61 -6.34
C ARG A 74 -11.93 -20.51 -6.24
N GLY A 75 -12.45 -19.30 -6.03
CA GLY A 75 -13.88 -19.03 -5.90
C GLY A 75 -14.60 -18.70 -7.21
N ASP A 76 -13.93 -18.84 -8.36
CA ASP A 76 -14.43 -18.47 -9.69
C ASP A 76 -15.05 -17.05 -9.75
N MET A 77 -14.38 -16.10 -9.10
CA MET A 77 -14.89 -14.74 -8.89
C MET A 77 -14.49 -13.78 -10.01
N TRP A 78 -13.87 -14.26 -11.08
CA TRP A 78 -13.41 -13.41 -12.18
C TRP A 78 -14.55 -12.65 -12.86
N HIS A 79 -15.73 -13.27 -12.96
CA HIS A 79 -16.93 -12.63 -13.51
C HIS A 79 -17.32 -11.35 -12.74
N ARG A 80 -17.01 -11.25 -11.44
CA ARG A 80 -17.35 -10.06 -10.65
C ARG A 80 -16.63 -8.80 -11.13
N PHE A 81 -15.49 -8.94 -11.81
CA PHE A 81 -14.80 -7.81 -12.42
C PHE A 81 -15.46 -7.29 -13.71
N THR A 82 -16.54 -7.90 -14.20
CA THR A 82 -17.33 -7.34 -15.31
C THR A 82 -18.56 -6.57 -14.82
N GLU A 83 -18.85 -6.63 -13.52
CA GLU A 83 -20.05 -6.09 -12.90
C GLU A 83 -19.73 -4.85 -12.05
N ALA A 84 -20.42 -3.75 -12.31
CA ALA A 84 -20.18 -2.47 -11.61
C ALA A 84 -20.49 -2.52 -10.09
N GLY A 85 -21.35 -3.45 -9.65
CA GLY A 85 -21.66 -3.65 -8.23
C GLY A 85 -20.43 -4.07 -7.40
N PHE A 86 -19.43 -4.68 -8.02
CA PHE A 86 -18.19 -5.10 -7.37
C PHE A 86 -17.05 -4.09 -7.54
N TRP A 87 -17.36 -2.80 -7.68
CA TRP A 87 -16.39 -1.69 -7.79
C TRP A 87 -15.26 -1.75 -6.74
N TRP A 88 -15.55 -2.26 -5.54
CA TRP A 88 -14.58 -2.44 -4.46
C TRP A 88 -13.50 -3.48 -4.78
N MET A 89 -13.81 -4.53 -5.55
CA MET A 89 -12.81 -5.48 -6.04
C MET A 89 -11.85 -4.79 -7.02
N HIS A 90 -12.37 -3.91 -7.88
CA HIS A 90 -11.55 -3.08 -8.76
C HIS A 90 -10.66 -2.11 -7.97
N ALA A 91 -11.22 -1.45 -6.95
CA ALA A 91 -10.48 -0.54 -6.09
C ALA A 91 -9.34 -1.27 -5.36
N MET A 92 -9.63 -2.45 -4.79
CA MET A 92 -8.63 -3.28 -4.11
C MET A 92 -7.50 -3.70 -5.06
N LEU A 93 -7.84 -4.20 -6.26
CA LEU A 93 -6.87 -4.59 -7.27
C LEU A 93 -6.04 -3.39 -7.75
N ALA A 94 -6.67 -2.25 -8.00
CA ALA A 94 -5.99 -1.03 -8.44
C ALA A 94 -5.01 -0.49 -7.39
N VAL A 95 -5.44 -0.39 -6.13
CA VAL A 95 -4.57 0.00 -5.02
C VAL A 95 -3.41 -0.99 -4.89
N TRP A 96 -3.68 -2.28 -4.94
CA TRP A 96 -2.65 -3.32 -4.89
C TRP A 96 -1.64 -3.19 -6.03
N LEU A 97 -2.09 -3.02 -7.28
CA LEU A 97 -1.20 -2.84 -8.43
C LEU A 97 -0.30 -1.61 -8.28
N VAL A 98 -0.85 -0.49 -7.80
CA VAL A 98 -0.06 0.73 -7.57
C VAL A 98 1.04 0.49 -6.54
N PHE A 99 0.71 -0.11 -5.39
CA PHE A 99 1.72 -0.41 -4.36
C PHE A 99 2.72 -1.48 -4.80
N ALA A 100 2.27 -2.53 -5.49
CA ALA A 100 3.12 -3.56 -6.04
C ALA A 100 4.12 -2.96 -7.04
N ALA A 101 3.67 -2.09 -7.95
CA ALA A 101 4.55 -1.37 -8.86
C ALA A 101 5.53 -0.44 -8.11
N LEU A 102 5.03 0.34 -7.14
CA LEU A 102 5.87 1.27 -6.37
C LEU A 102 6.98 0.55 -5.59
N LEU A 103 6.66 -0.53 -4.88
CA LEU A 103 7.62 -1.25 -4.03
C LEU A 103 8.43 -2.29 -4.79
N CYS A 104 7.87 -2.95 -5.81
CA CYS A 104 8.57 -4.00 -6.53
C CYS A 104 9.39 -3.50 -7.72
N VAL A 105 9.01 -2.37 -8.32
CA VAL A 105 9.63 -1.85 -9.55
C VAL A 105 10.28 -0.50 -9.30
N VAL A 106 9.52 0.49 -8.80
CA VAL A 106 10.01 1.88 -8.71
C VAL A 106 11.06 2.05 -7.60
N GLU A 107 10.81 1.47 -6.42
CA GLU A 107 11.73 1.50 -5.29
C GLU A 107 13.14 0.97 -5.63
N PRO A 108 13.31 -0.28 -6.11
CA PRO A 108 14.64 -0.83 -6.38
C PRO A 108 15.35 -0.16 -7.56
N LEU A 109 14.61 0.33 -8.57
CA LEU A 109 15.21 0.84 -9.80
C LEU A 109 15.53 2.34 -9.75
N PHE A 110 14.72 3.14 -9.05
CA PHE A 110 14.77 4.61 -9.20
C PHE A 110 14.88 5.38 -7.89
N LEU A 111 14.20 4.96 -6.83
CA LEU A 111 14.08 5.79 -5.62
C LEU A 111 15.41 5.90 -4.86
N HIS A 112 16.16 4.79 -4.76
CA HIS A 112 17.44 4.76 -4.05
C HIS A 112 18.50 5.70 -4.65
N ARG A 113 18.58 5.78 -5.99
CA ARG A 113 19.53 6.66 -6.69
C ARG A 113 19.06 8.12 -6.73
N ARG A 114 17.76 8.34 -6.98
CA ARG A 114 17.20 9.69 -7.14
C ARG A 114 17.17 10.47 -5.83
N MET A 115 16.87 9.82 -4.70
CA MET A 115 16.82 10.49 -3.39
C MET A 115 18.20 10.93 -2.90
N GLN A 116 19.27 10.17 -3.23
CA GLN A 116 20.65 10.56 -2.92
C GLN A 116 21.15 11.75 -3.77
N GLN A 117 20.54 11.97 -4.94
CA GLN A 117 20.92 13.01 -5.90
C GLN A 117 19.90 14.16 -5.99
N SER A 118 18.95 14.23 -5.04
CA SER A 118 17.88 15.23 -5.11
C SER A 118 18.44 16.64 -4.98
N ARG A 119 18.20 17.46 -6.01
CA ARG A 119 18.57 18.88 -6.04
C ARG A 119 17.64 19.75 -5.20
N GLU A 120 16.42 19.27 -4.89
CA GLU A 120 15.41 20.00 -4.10
C GLU A 120 14.74 19.06 -3.06
N PRO A 121 15.46 18.63 -2.01
CA PRO A 121 14.98 17.60 -1.06
C PRO A 121 13.66 17.94 -0.37
N GLY A 122 13.42 19.22 -0.10
CA GLY A 122 12.18 19.69 0.52
C GLY A 122 10.93 19.49 -0.34
N ARG A 123 11.04 19.72 -1.67
CA ARG A 123 9.93 19.52 -2.61
C ARG A 123 9.66 18.04 -2.84
N ASP A 124 10.71 17.24 -2.97
CA ASP A 124 10.57 15.78 -3.10
C ASP A 124 9.93 15.18 -1.86
N PHE A 125 10.30 15.63 -0.66
CA PHE A 125 9.65 15.21 0.58
C PHE A 125 8.16 15.61 0.64
N ALA A 126 7.81 16.83 0.20
CA ALA A 126 6.41 17.25 0.14
C ALA A 126 5.59 16.42 -0.88
N ARG A 127 6.19 16.04 -2.02
CA ARG A 127 5.56 15.16 -3.01
C ARG A 127 5.34 13.75 -2.45
N LEU A 128 6.36 13.20 -1.78
CA LEU A 128 6.30 11.91 -1.09
C LEU A 128 5.16 11.91 -0.04
N ALA A 129 5.08 12.96 0.78
CA ALA A 129 4.01 13.12 1.76
C ALA A 129 2.62 13.18 1.13
N ARG A 130 2.46 13.92 0.02
CA ARG A 130 1.18 14.00 -0.71
C ARG A 130 0.77 12.65 -1.29
N MET A 131 1.72 11.95 -1.92
CA MET A 131 1.48 10.62 -2.49
C MET A 131 1.00 9.64 -1.41
N HIS A 132 1.68 9.60 -0.27
CA HIS A 132 1.29 8.74 0.86
C HIS A 132 -0.13 9.02 1.36
N ARG A 133 -0.52 10.30 1.49
CA ARG A 133 -1.88 10.68 1.89
C ARG A 133 -2.94 10.21 0.89
N ILE A 134 -2.69 10.41 -0.40
CA ILE A 134 -3.62 9.98 -1.46
C ILE A 134 -3.76 8.46 -1.45
N LEU A 135 -2.64 7.74 -1.41
CA LEU A 135 -2.64 6.28 -1.39
C LEU A 135 -3.33 5.72 -0.13
N LEU A 136 -3.08 6.31 1.05
CA LEU A 136 -3.76 5.92 2.27
C LEU A 136 -5.28 6.13 2.16
N ALA A 137 -5.72 7.28 1.64
CA ALA A 137 -7.14 7.56 1.46
C ALA A 137 -7.79 6.54 0.52
N LEU A 138 -7.16 6.24 -0.62
CA LEU A 138 -7.64 5.22 -1.56
C LEU A 138 -7.67 3.83 -0.92
N SER A 139 -6.66 3.46 -0.13
CA SER A 139 -6.63 2.18 0.60
C SER A 139 -7.75 2.08 1.63
N VAL A 140 -8.06 3.16 2.35
CA VAL A 140 -9.17 3.20 3.30
C VAL A 140 -10.51 3.04 2.58
N VAL A 141 -10.72 3.73 1.46
CA VAL A 141 -11.93 3.57 0.63
C VAL A 141 -12.05 2.12 0.14
N ALA A 142 -10.97 1.52 -0.35
CA ALA A 142 -10.97 0.13 -0.80
C ALA A 142 -11.28 -0.84 0.36
N ALA A 143 -10.75 -0.61 1.56
CA ALA A 143 -11.04 -1.42 2.74
C ALA A 143 -12.50 -1.31 3.19
N ILE A 144 -13.05 -0.10 3.23
CA ILE A 144 -14.47 0.14 3.52
C ILE A 144 -15.34 -0.57 2.48
N GLY A 145 -14.99 -0.44 1.20
CA GLY A 145 -15.66 -1.13 0.11
C GLY A 145 -15.60 -2.66 0.25
N ALA A 146 -14.44 -3.22 0.60
CA ALA A 146 -14.30 -4.66 0.78
C ALA A 146 -15.15 -5.19 1.95
N VAL A 147 -15.19 -4.48 3.08
CA VAL A 147 -16.01 -4.87 4.24
C VAL A 147 -17.50 -4.69 3.94
N GLY A 148 -17.90 -3.54 3.40
CA GLY A 148 -19.30 -3.27 3.05
C GLY A 148 -19.84 -4.23 1.99
N GLY A 149 -19.09 -4.43 0.91
CA GLY A 149 -19.49 -5.30 -0.20
C GLY A 149 -19.53 -6.78 0.17
N SER A 150 -18.62 -7.24 1.05
CA SER A 150 -18.64 -8.63 1.54
C SER A 150 -19.81 -8.95 2.47
N HIS A 151 -20.44 -7.92 3.05
CA HIS A 151 -21.61 -8.06 3.92
C HIS A 151 -22.93 -7.62 3.24
N GLY A 152 -22.91 -7.34 1.93
CA GLY A 152 -24.11 -7.00 1.17
C GLY A 152 -24.66 -5.59 1.43
N LEU A 153 -23.82 -4.65 1.87
CA LEU A 153 -24.23 -3.25 2.08
C LEU A 153 -24.66 -2.55 0.78
N PHE A 154 -24.13 -2.99 -0.36
CA PHE A 154 -24.39 -2.48 -1.70
C PHE A 154 -24.17 -3.58 -2.74
#